data_AF-A0A8B5XEL2-F1
#
_entry.id   AF-A0A8B5XEL2-F1
#
_cell.length_a   1.000
_cell.length_b   1.000
_cell.length_c   1.000
_cell.angle_alpha   90.00
_cell.angle_beta   90.00
_cell.angle_gamma   90.00
#
_symmetry.space_group_name_H-M   'P 1'
#
loop_
_entity.id
_entity.type
_entity.pdbx_description
1 polymer ?
#
loop_
_entity_poly.entity_id
_entity_poly.type
_entity_poly.pdbx_seq_one_letter_code
_entity_poly.pdbx_strand_id
1 'polypeptide(L)'
;YGRLREAWERAIEEVLLANVVQRFRKSIQTQQIKSLAKIEESDCQTIERAMTRSSKFLRGHDSAHAANPHLPDPEELRADIDELRLWIASFNKR
;
A
#
# COMPACT_ATOMS: atom_id res chain seq x y z
N TYR A 1 -9.02 -0.46 8.64
CA TYR A 1 -7.63 -0.65 8.19
C TYR A 1 -7.41 -1.88 7.32
N GLY A 2 -8.03 -3.04 7.56
CA GLY A 2 -7.86 -4.22 6.66
C GLY A 2 -8.04 -3.92 5.17
N ARG A 3 -9.18 -3.32 4.79
CA ARG A 3 -9.43 -2.90 3.40
C ARG A 3 -8.41 -1.91 2.83
N LEU A 4 -7.88 -1.01 3.68
CA LEU A 4 -6.86 -0.05 3.25
C LEU A 4 -5.51 -0.77 3.01
N ARG A 5 -5.17 -1.73 3.87
CA ARG A 5 -3.99 -2.58 3.71
C ARG A 5 -4.05 -3.39 2.41
N GLU A 6 -5.22 -3.98 2.12
CA GLU A 6 -5.50 -4.70 0.87
C GLU A 6 -5.45 -3.77 -0.36
N ALA A 7 -5.93 -2.52 -0.22
CA ALA A 7 -5.85 -1.53 -1.30
C ALA A 7 -4.41 -1.12 -1.61
N TRP A 8 -3.55 -0.96 -0.58
CA TRP A 8 -2.11 -0.75 -0.77
C TRP A 8 -1.44 -1.93 -1.49
N GLU A 9 -1.75 -3.17 -1.08
CA GLU A 9 -1.28 -4.37 -1.79
C GLU A 9 -1.63 -4.36 -3.28
N ARG A 10 -2.88 -4.02 -3.59
CA ARG A 10 -3.35 -3.97 -4.97
C ARG A 10 -2.70 -2.83 -5.75
N ALA A 11 -2.52 -1.67 -5.13
CA ALA A 11 -1.82 -0.55 -5.76
C ALA A 11 -0.34 -0.88 -6.03
N ILE A 12 0.34 -1.60 -5.13
CA ILE A 12 1.71 -2.08 -5.36
C ILE A 12 1.74 -3.05 -6.55
N GLU A 13 0.81 -4.01 -6.60
CA GLU A 13 0.76 -5.00 -7.69
C GLU A 13 0.43 -4.37 -9.06
N GLU A 14 -0.62 -3.54 -9.11
CA GLU A 14 -1.20 -3.05 -10.35
C GLU A 14 -0.54 -1.73 -10.83
N VAL A 15 -0.14 -0.85 -9.91
CA VAL A 15 0.38 0.49 -10.21
C VAL A 15 1.91 0.53 -10.13
N LEU A 16 2.50 0.21 -8.96
CA LEU A 16 3.96 0.27 -8.78
C LEU A 16 4.67 -0.74 -9.70
N LEU A 17 4.25 -2.00 -9.62
CA LEU A 17 4.85 -3.10 -10.36
C LEU A 17 4.29 -3.23 -11.78
N ALA A 18 3.30 -2.41 -12.15
CA ALA A 18 2.63 -2.47 -13.45
C ALA A 18 2.29 -3.89 -13.91
N ASN A 19 1.82 -4.74 -12.98
CA ASN A 19 1.46 -6.13 -13.25
C ASN A 19 2.63 -7.04 -13.66
N VAL A 20 3.89 -6.64 -13.42
CA VAL A 20 5.09 -7.48 -13.65
C VAL A 20 5.01 -8.77 -12.85
N VAL A 21 4.59 -8.66 -11.59
CA VAL A 21 4.27 -9.78 -10.71
C VAL A 21 2.80 -9.63 -10.31
N GLN A 22 2.01 -10.68 -10.43
CA GLN A 22 0.61 -10.71 -10.01
C GLN A 22 0.25 -12.04 -9.35
N ARG A 23 -0.61 -11.98 -8.33
CA ARG A 23 -1.17 -13.20 -7.71
C ARG A 23 -1.92 -14.04 -8.75
N PHE A 24 -1.77 -15.36 -8.61
CA PHE A 24 -2.40 -16.36 -9.50
C PHE A 24 -1.93 -16.34 -10.96
N ARG A 25 -0.90 -15.56 -11.30
CA ARG A 25 -0.27 -15.57 -12.61
C ARG A 25 1.10 -16.23 -12.54
N LYS A 26 1.30 -17.32 -13.30
CA LYS A 26 2.59 -18.04 -13.33
C LYS A 26 3.69 -17.29 -14.08
N SER A 27 3.31 -16.43 -15.02
CA SER A 27 4.26 -15.73 -15.89
C SER A 27 4.62 -14.34 -15.35
N ILE A 28 5.92 -14.02 -15.36
CA ILE A 28 6.44 -12.67 -15.14
C ILE A 28 6.25 -11.85 -16.42
N GLN A 29 5.71 -10.64 -16.32
CA GLN A 29 5.52 -9.76 -17.48
C GLN A 29 6.79 -8.98 -17.83
N THR A 30 7.73 -9.65 -18.47
CA THR A 30 9.03 -9.06 -18.84
C THR A 30 8.92 -7.81 -19.72
N GLN A 31 7.86 -7.72 -20.54
CA GLN A 31 7.58 -6.56 -21.40
C GLN A 31 7.21 -5.29 -20.61
N GLN A 32 6.80 -5.43 -19.36
CA GLN A 32 6.43 -4.32 -18.49
C GLN A 32 7.60 -3.84 -17.61
N ILE A 33 8.76 -4.51 -17.60
CA ILE A 33 9.90 -4.17 -16.71
C ILE A 33 10.33 -2.69 -16.84
N LYS A 34 10.22 -2.11 -18.04
CA LYS A 34 10.55 -0.69 -18.26
C LYS A 34 9.74 0.27 -17.40
N SER A 35 8.52 -0.09 -16.96
CA SER A 35 7.72 0.77 -16.08
C SER A 35 8.31 0.87 -14.68
N LEU A 36 9.09 -0.13 -14.25
CA LEU A 36 9.73 -0.15 -12.94
C LEU A 36 10.80 0.94 -12.79
N ALA A 37 11.33 1.45 -13.91
CA ALA A 37 12.30 2.55 -13.92
C ALA A 37 11.72 3.87 -13.38
N LYS A 38 10.39 3.98 -13.25
CA LYS A 38 9.72 5.15 -12.65
C LYS A 38 9.75 5.17 -11.12
N ILE A 39 10.10 4.05 -10.49
CA ILE A 39 10.07 3.90 -9.04
C ILE A 39 11.21 4.70 -8.44
N GLU A 40 10.87 5.61 -7.53
CA GLU A 40 11.84 6.39 -6.77
C GLU A 40 11.89 5.92 -5.32
N GLU A 41 12.98 6.24 -4.60
CA GLU A 41 13.13 5.87 -3.18
C GLU A 41 11.98 6.41 -2.30
N SER A 42 11.45 7.59 -2.64
CA SER A 42 10.32 8.21 -1.96
C SER A 42 9.03 7.39 -2.04
N ASP A 43 8.83 6.62 -3.12
CA ASP A 43 7.72 5.69 -3.27
C ASP A 43 7.85 4.53 -2.28
N CYS A 44 9.06 3.95 -2.21
CA CYS A 44 9.37 2.86 -1.28
C CYS A 44 9.13 3.29 0.18
N GLN A 45 9.63 4.48 0.56
CA GLN A 45 9.43 5.02 1.90
C GLN A 45 7.96 5.29 2.23
N THR A 46 7.19 5.78 1.24
CA THR A 46 5.75 6.01 1.40
C THR A 46 5.00 4.71 1.60
N ILE A 47 5.28 3.71 0.78
CA ILE A 47 4.69 2.38 0.89
C ILE A 47 5.04 1.75 2.24
N GLU A 48 6.31 1.79 2.66
CA GLU A 48 6.75 1.21 3.94
C GLU A 48 6.01 1.83 5.12
N ARG A 49 5.92 3.17 5.16
CA ARG A 49 5.19 3.90 6.19
C ARG A 49 3.71 3.50 6.21
N ALA A 50 3.05 3.56 5.05
CA ALA A 50 1.61 3.32 4.95
C ALA A 50 1.24 1.86 5.24
N MET A 51 2.09 0.92 4.82
CA MET A 51 1.93 -0.52 5.10
C MET A 51 2.14 -0.81 6.59
N THR A 52 3.15 -0.21 7.22
CA THR A 52 3.40 -0.32 8.67
C THR A 52 2.21 0.22 9.47
N ARG A 53 1.73 1.43 9.13
CA ARG A 53 0.56 2.04 9.77
C ARG A 53 -0.69 1.17 9.58
N SER A 54 -0.94 0.69 8.37
CA SER A 54 -2.12 -0.13 8.08
C SER A 54 -2.09 -1.50 8.77
N SER A 55 -0.89 -2.06 8.97
CA SER A 55 -0.69 -3.34 9.67
C SER A 55 -0.84 -3.19 11.18
N LYS A 56 -0.41 -2.06 11.76
CA LYS A 56 -0.62 -1.73 13.19
C LYS A 56 -2.09 -1.79 13.61
N PHE A 57 -3.00 -1.37 12.73
CA PHE A 57 -4.44 -1.33 13.01
C PHE A 57 -5.23 -2.48 12.37
N LEU A 58 -4.54 -3.49 11.83
CA LEU A 58 -5.18 -4.69 11.30
C LEU A 58 -5.71 -5.54 12.47
N ARG A 59 -7.03 -5.78 12.50
CA ARG A 59 -7.63 -6.75 13.43
C ARG A 59 -7.18 -8.15 13.04
N GLY A 60 -6.32 -8.78 13.85
CA GLY A 60 -5.88 -10.16 13.58
C GLY A 60 -4.56 -10.56 14.23
N HIS A 61 -3.78 -9.63 14.78
CA HIS A 61 -2.66 -9.98 15.65
C HIS A 61 -3.16 -10.17 17.08
N ASP A 62 -2.65 -11.21 17.75
CA ASP A 62 -2.81 -11.45 19.19
C ASP A 62 -2.16 -10.29 19.95
N SER A 63 -2.90 -9.19 20.01
CA SER A 63 -2.50 -7.99 20.73
C SER A 63 -2.93 -8.24 22.16
N ALA A 64 -1.98 -8.18 23.10
CA ALA A 64 -2.27 -8.35 24.52
C ALA A 64 -3.54 -7.55 24.88
N HIS A 65 -4.49 -8.17 25.57
CA HIS A 65 -5.80 -7.59 25.92
C HIS A 65 -5.70 -6.22 26.64
N ALA A 66 -4.52 -5.89 27.18
CA ALA A 66 -4.19 -4.63 27.84
C ALA A 66 -3.72 -3.51 26.89
N ALA A 67 -3.38 -3.82 25.64
CA ALA A 67 -3.21 -2.81 24.61
C ALA A 67 -4.61 -2.28 24.28
N ASN A 68 -4.94 -1.10 24.78
CA ASN A 68 -6.07 -0.31 24.31
C ASN A 68 -5.53 0.66 23.25
N PRO A 69 -5.18 0.20 22.03
CA PRO A 69 -4.64 1.09 21.03
C PRO A 69 -5.71 2.14 20.72
N HIS A 70 -5.31 3.41 20.80
CA HIS A 70 -6.14 4.51 20.33
C HIS A 70 -6.50 4.20 18.87
N LEU A 71 -7.78 3.93 18.62
CA LEU A 71 -8.26 3.78 17.27
C LEU A 71 -8.13 5.14 16.60
N PRO A 72 -7.59 5.21 15.39
CA PRO A 72 -7.47 6.48 14.68
C PRO A 72 -8.87 7.04 14.42
N ASP A 73 -8.99 8.35 14.57
CA ASP A 73 -10.24 9.06 14.35
C ASP A 73 -10.63 9.05 12.86
N PRO A 74 -11.91 9.32 12.53
CA PRO A 74 -12.37 9.34 11.14
C PRO A 74 -11.54 10.25 10.22
N GLU A 75 -11.02 11.36 10.74
CA GLU A 75 -10.15 12.29 9.98
C GLU A 75 -8.78 11.68 9.69
N GLU A 76 -8.18 10.96 10.63
CA GLU A 76 -6.92 10.25 10.41
C GLU A 76 -7.08 9.13 9.38
N LEU A 77 -8.16 8.35 9.49
CA LEU A 77 -8.47 7.32 8.50
C LEU A 77 -8.69 7.95 7.11
N ARG A 78 -9.35 9.10 7.06
CA ARG A 78 -9.55 9.81 5.81
C ARG A 78 -8.22 10.27 5.20
N ALA A 79 -7.33 10.84 6.01
CA ALA A 79 -6.00 11.23 5.59
C ALA A 79 -5.20 10.04 5.05
N ASP A 80 -5.27 8.87 5.70
CA ASP A 80 -4.59 7.65 5.24
C ASP A 80 -5.14 7.14 3.90
N ILE A 81 -6.46 7.27 3.66
CA ILE A 81 -7.09 6.93 2.37
C ILE A 81 -6.67 7.93 1.29
N ASP A 82 -6.64 9.22 1.60
CA ASP A 82 -6.24 10.27 0.67
C ASP A 82 -4.73 10.18 0.35
N GLU A 83 -3.88 9.74 1.28
CA GLU A 83 -2.46 9.45 1.03
C GLU A 83 -2.29 8.42 -0.10
N LEU A 84 -2.99 7.28 -0.02
CA LEU A 84 -2.99 6.26 -1.09
C LEU A 84 -3.46 6.85 -2.43
N ARG A 85 -4.56 7.61 -2.41
CA ARG A 85 -5.13 8.21 -3.63
C ARG A 85 -4.15 9.18 -4.28
N LEU A 86 -3.54 10.06 -3.50
CA LEU A 86 -2.58 11.05 -3.98
C LEU A 86 -1.30 10.39 -4.48
N TRP A 87 -0.82 9.37 -3.77
CA TRP A 87 0.34 8.59 -4.20
C TRP A 87 0.10 7.92 -5.56
N ILE A 88 -1.04 7.25 -5.77
CA ILE A 88 -1.41 6.65 -7.07
C ILE A 88 -1.46 7.73 -8.17
N ALA A 89 -2.09 8.88 -7.89
CA ALA A 89 -2.22 9.97 -8.85
C ALA A 89 -0.86 10.59 -9.22
N SER A 90 0.05 10.73 -8.26
CA SER A 90 1.41 11.21 -8.46
C SER A 90 2.23 10.20 -9.29
N PHE A 91 2.17 8.92 -8.90
CA PHE A 91 2.90 7.86 -9.58
C PHE A 91 2.50 7.73 -11.06
N ASN A 92 1.20 7.75 -11.37
CA ASN A 92 0.70 7.62 -12.74
C ASN A 92 1.00 8.82 -13.65
N LYS A 93 1.33 9.99 -13.09
CA LYS A 93 1.69 11.18 -13.86
C LYS A 93 3.16 11.21 -14.28
N ARG A 94 4.02 10.45 -13.59
CA ARG A 94 5.42 10.22 -13.97
C ARG A 94 5.48 9.15 -15.08
#